data_AF-A0AAI8AWQ2-F1
#
_entry.id   AF-A0AAI8AWQ2-F1
#
_cell.length_a   1.000
_cell.length_b   1.000
_cell.length_c   1.000
_cell.angle_alpha   90.00
_cell.angle_beta   90.00
_cell.angle_gamma   90.00
#
_symmetry.space_group_name_H-M   'P 1'
#
loop_
_entity.id
_entity.type
_entity.pdbx_description
1 polymer ?
#
loop_
_entity_poly.entity_id
_entity_poly.type
_entity_poly.pdbx_seq_one_letter_code
_entity_poly.pdbx_strand_id
1 'polypeptide(L)'
;MSPSREPGLIRRGVFWLLLLGPLFFLSYGLANNHTAGRSDVGSLVFGWESRMPLWPWTIIPYWSIDLLYGLSFLLPRTRQEMDRHALALLTAQLISVSCFLLWPLRFTFERPELGGVFGWMFDVLMGFDKPFNQAPSLHIALLVIIWTMFARHVQRQPWRWLMHGWMALIGVSVLTTWQHHFIDVPTGALAGFVCVWLWPHQGQLPWQQVRLARDAKRWRLALFYTVGGLLCAVPVVALGGTWLWLTWPAVSLALVALNYGVLGAGGFQKGADGRLSNAASWLLAPYLVGAWVNSRLWTWRHPQADEVCDGVYLGRIPGCAAHFAAVVDLCAELPCHVQDSADNCRSGLVSRKGCEAAPAISAAKLKIWGRFAALSRHKAAPTQVASAVGYACFPTLDLIAPESPLLHQAAIAIERLRSQGPVLVCCALGYSRSASAVAAWLVLTGRCTDARQAEALIRKARPGVVLHSAHRQALQQLGTQP
;
A
#
# COMPACT_ATOMS: atom_id res chain seq x y z
N MET A 1 -7.73 -20.86 4.62
CA MET A 1 -8.46 -21.50 3.49
C MET A 1 -9.00 -20.40 2.60
N SER A 2 -8.80 -20.51 1.29
CA SER A 2 -9.40 -19.60 0.31
C SER A 2 -10.92 -19.74 0.34
N PRO A 3 -11.72 -18.65 0.39
CA PRO A 3 -13.18 -18.78 0.37
C PRO A 3 -13.63 -19.46 -0.93
N SER A 4 -14.71 -20.25 -0.83
CA SER A 4 -15.35 -20.88 -1.98
C SER A 4 -15.87 -19.80 -2.93
N ARG A 5 -15.80 -20.08 -4.24
CA ARG A 5 -16.26 -19.15 -5.27
C ARG A 5 -17.78 -19.05 -5.26
N GLU A 6 -18.33 -17.84 -5.16
CA GLU A 6 -19.78 -17.64 -5.19
C GLU A 6 -20.40 -18.08 -6.54
N PRO A 7 -21.63 -18.64 -6.54
CA PRO A 7 -22.31 -19.03 -7.75
C PRO A 7 -22.79 -17.80 -8.55
N GLY A 8 -22.77 -17.93 -9.89
CA GLY A 8 -23.30 -16.93 -10.82
C GLY A 8 -22.34 -15.77 -11.16
N LEU A 9 -21.09 -15.79 -10.70
CA LEU A 9 -20.13 -14.72 -10.95
C LEU A 9 -19.81 -14.50 -12.43
N ILE A 10 -19.77 -15.56 -13.24
CA ILE A 10 -19.50 -15.43 -14.68
C ILE A 10 -20.59 -14.59 -15.36
N ARG A 11 -21.88 -14.86 -15.05
CA ARG A 11 -22.99 -14.07 -15.59
C ARG A 11 -22.87 -12.60 -15.20
N ARG A 12 -22.48 -12.32 -13.95
CA ARG A 12 -22.26 -10.96 -13.45
C ARG A 12 -21.06 -10.28 -14.13
N GLY A 13 -19.97 -11.02 -14.35
CA GLY A 13 -18.81 -10.52 -15.09
C GLY A 13 -19.14 -10.17 -16.54
N VAL A 14 -19.88 -11.05 -17.23
CA VAL A 14 -20.40 -10.79 -18.59
C VAL A 14 -21.31 -9.57 -18.61
N PHE A 15 -22.22 -9.43 -17.64
CA PHE A 15 -23.05 -8.24 -17.52
C PHE A 15 -22.22 -6.95 -17.40
N TRP A 16 -21.21 -6.95 -16.53
CA TRP A 16 -20.29 -5.80 -16.42
C TRP A 16 -19.53 -5.53 -17.71
N LEU A 17 -19.05 -6.55 -18.42
CA LEU A 17 -18.37 -6.38 -19.71
C LEU A 17 -19.30 -5.78 -20.78
N LEU A 18 -20.54 -6.25 -20.84
CA LEU A 18 -21.58 -5.72 -21.74
C LEU A 18 -21.99 -4.28 -21.39
N LEU A 19 -21.78 -3.84 -20.16
CA LEU A 19 -22.01 -2.45 -19.76
C LEU A 19 -20.78 -1.56 -20.04
N LEU A 20 -19.60 -2.00 -19.59
CA LEU A 20 -18.37 -1.21 -19.62
C LEU A 20 -17.83 -1.06 -21.04
N GLY A 21 -17.93 -2.09 -21.89
CA GLY A 21 -17.46 -2.04 -23.27
C GLY A 21 -18.15 -0.94 -24.09
N PRO A 22 -19.48 -0.98 -24.28
CA PRO A 22 -20.20 0.06 -25.01
C PRO A 22 -20.03 1.46 -24.40
N LEU A 23 -20.03 1.56 -23.07
CA LEU A 23 -19.81 2.84 -22.39
C LEU A 23 -18.42 3.41 -22.68
N PHE A 24 -17.39 2.56 -22.70
CA PHE A 24 -16.04 2.95 -23.09
C PHE A 24 -16.02 3.49 -24.51
N PHE A 25 -16.48 2.72 -25.50
CA PHE A 25 -16.48 3.15 -26.90
C PHE A 25 -17.26 4.45 -27.12
N LEU A 26 -18.43 4.60 -26.47
CA LEU A 26 -19.25 5.80 -26.57
C LEU A 26 -18.55 7.02 -25.93
N SER A 27 -18.15 6.91 -24.67
CA SER A 27 -17.53 8.04 -23.94
C SER A 27 -16.18 8.45 -24.54
N TYR A 28 -15.36 7.48 -24.93
CA TYR A 28 -14.05 7.71 -25.55
C TYR A 28 -14.19 8.31 -26.96
N GLY A 29 -15.10 7.78 -27.77
CA GLY A 29 -15.39 8.31 -29.11
C GLY A 29 -15.94 9.74 -29.06
N LEU A 30 -16.83 10.03 -28.11
CA LEU A 30 -17.36 11.38 -27.90
C LEU A 30 -16.26 12.36 -27.46
N ALA A 31 -15.39 11.96 -26.52
CA ALA A 31 -14.26 12.77 -26.10
C ALA A 31 -13.31 13.05 -27.28
N ASN A 32 -12.96 12.03 -28.06
CA ASN A 32 -12.13 12.17 -29.26
C ASN A 32 -12.73 13.13 -30.29
N ASN A 33 -14.03 12.99 -30.60
CA ASN A 33 -14.68 13.84 -31.58
C ASN A 33 -14.81 15.29 -31.10
N HIS A 34 -15.09 15.49 -29.81
CA HIS A 34 -15.16 16.82 -29.22
C HIS A 34 -13.79 17.50 -29.23
N THR A 35 -12.74 16.79 -28.82
CA THR A 35 -11.39 17.34 -28.74
C THR A 35 -10.76 17.55 -30.12
N ALA A 36 -11.11 16.75 -31.13
CA ALA A 36 -10.60 16.93 -32.50
C ALA A 36 -10.98 18.31 -33.11
N GLY A 37 -12.06 18.94 -32.64
CA GLY A 37 -12.46 20.28 -33.08
C GLY A 37 -11.82 21.43 -32.31
N ARG A 38 -10.99 21.15 -31.30
CA ARG A 38 -10.39 22.15 -30.41
C ARG A 38 -9.03 22.62 -30.91
N SER A 39 -8.80 23.93 -30.80
CA SER A 39 -7.52 24.56 -31.15
C SER A 39 -6.56 24.70 -29.95
N ASP A 40 -7.05 24.49 -28.72
CA ASP A 40 -6.32 24.64 -27.46
C ASP A 40 -5.72 23.31 -26.95
N VAL A 41 -5.13 22.51 -27.85
CA VAL A 41 -4.54 21.22 -27.48
C VAL A 41 -3.04 21.34 -27.22
N GLY A 42 -2.66 21.22 -25.94
CA GLY A 42 -1.27 21.29 -25.50
C GLY A 42 -0.50 19.98 -25.66
N SER A 43 0.81 20.00 -25.39
CA SER A 43 1.64 18.80 -25.30
C SER A 43 2.67 18.96 -24.20
N LEU A 44 2.84 17.93 -23.35
CA LEU A 44 3.84 17.90 -22.29
C LEU A 44 4.85 16.81 -22.60
N VAL A 45 6.03 17.22 -23.08
CA VAL A 45 7.07 16.31 -23.58
C VAL A 45 8.39 16.64 -22.91
N PHE A 46 9.09 15.62 -22.44
CA PHE A 46 10.46 15.78 -21.98
C PHE A 46 11.45 15.71 -23.15
N GLY A 47 12.47 16.58 -23.15
CA GLY A 47 13.42 16.68 -24.27
C GLY A 47 14.25 15.43 -24.58
N TRP A 48 14.26 14.42 -23.71
CA TRP A 48 14.92 13.14 -23.94
C TRP A 48 14.03 12.13 -24.69
N GLU A 49 12.71 12.32 -24.71
CA GLU A 49 11.76 11.37 -25.32
C GLU A 49 11.96 11.23 -26.83
N SER A 50 12.45 12.28 -27.50
CA SER A 50 12.78 12.26 -28.93
C SER A 50 13.88 11.26 -29.32
N ARG A 51 14.64 10.75 -28.34
CA ARG A 51 15.70 9.75 -28.55
C ARG A 51 15.22 8.31 -28.30
N MET A 52 13.97 8.13 -27.88
CA MET A 52 13.44 6.81 -27.59
C MET A 52 13.19 6.02 -28.88
N PRO A 53 13.74 4.81 -29.02
CA PRO A 53 13.47 3.99 -30.19
C PRO A 53 12.04 3.45 -30.19
N LEU A 54 11.41 3.46 -31.36
CA LEU A 54 10.17 2.72 -31.61
C LEU A 54 10.48 1.23 -31.70
N TRP A 55 9.79 0.40 -30.92
CA TRP A 55 9.92 -1.07 -30.97
C TRP A 55 8.60 -1.70 -31.43
N PRO A 56 8.42 -1.96 -32.74
CA PRO A 56 7.13 -2.36 -33.29
C PRO A 56 6.50 -3.59 -32.64
N TRP A 57 7.31 -4.60 -32.28
CA TRP A 57 6.84 -5.83 -31.65
C TRP A 57 6.19 -5.60 -30.26
N THR A 58 6.47 -4.47 -29.61
CA THR A 58 5.88 -4.11 -28.31
C THR A 58 4.39 -3.74 -28.42
N ILE A 59 3.82 -3.66 -29.63
CA ILE A 59 2.37 -3.59 -29.80
C ILE A 59 1.65 -4.82 -29.25
N ILE A 60 2.30 -5.99 -29.25
CA ILE A 60 1.72 -7.23 -28.70
C ILE A 60 1.42 -7.08 -27.20
N PRO A 61 2.40 -6.77 -26.33
CA PRO A 61 2.10 -6.53 -24.92
C PRO A 61 1.15 -5.35 -24.75
N TYR A 62 1.27 -4.28 -25.53
CA TYR A 62 0.31 -3.15 -25.49
C TYR A 62 -1.15 -3.63 -25.67
N TRP A 63 -1.46 -4.36 -26.75
CA TRP A 63 -2.82 -4.90 -26.98
C TRP A 63 -3.24 -5.96 -25.99
N SER A 64 -2.30 -6.67 -25.38
CA SER A 64 -2.63 -7.75 -24.44
C SER A 64 -3.44 -7.25 -23.24
N ILE A 65 -3.43 -5.95 -22.93
CA ILE A 65 -4.24 -5.41 -21.85
C ILE A 65 -5.75 -5.58 -22.08
N ASP A 66 -6.22 -5.51 -23.33
CA ASP A 66 -7.66 -5.63 -23.63
C ASP A 66 -8.15 -7.06 -23.37
N LEU A 67 -7.31 -8.04 -23.73
CA LEU A 67 -7.55 -9.43 -23.38
C LEU A 67 -7.50 -9.63 -21.86
N LEU A 68 -6.49 -9.08 -21.19
CA LEU A 68 -6.35 -9.18 -19.72
C LEU A 68 -7.50 -8.45 -18.99
N TYR A 69 -8.04 -7.38 -19.57
CA TYR A 69 -9.22 -6.68 -19.09
C TYR A 69 -10.41 -7.64 -19.06
N GLY A 70 -10.70 -8.32 -20.17
CA GLY A 70 -11.76 -9.33 -20.23
C GLY A 70 -11.53 -10.48 -19.24
N LEU A 71 -10.31 -11.04 -19.23
CA LEU A 71 -9.93 -12.14 -18.34
C LEU A 71 -9.97 -11.76 -16.85
N SER A 72 -9.79 -10.48 -16.52
CA SER A 72 -9.83 -10.00 -15.13
C SER A 72 -11.19 -10.25 -14.47
N PHE A 73 -12.29 -10.35 -15.23
CA PHE A 73 -13.64 -10.68 -14.72
C PHE A 73 -13.84 -12.17 -14.44
N LEU A 74 -12.88 -13.03 -14.81
CA LEU A 74 -12.93 -14.46 -14.49
C LEU A 74 -12.29 -14.79 -13.14
N LEU A 75 -11.51 -13.85 -12.58
CA LEU A 75 -10.72 -14.04 -11.35
C LEU A 75 -11.52 -13.88 -10.04
N PRO A 76 -12.39 -12.87 -9.88
CA PRO A 76 -13.07 -12.60 -8.62
C PRO A 76 -13.80 -13.81 -8.04
N ARG A 77 -13.75 -13.93 -6.71
CA ARG A 77 -14.40 -15.03 -5.98
C ARG A 77 -15.71 -14.66 -5.30
N THR A 78 -15.98 -13.37 -5.16
CA THR A 78 -17.22 -12.84 -4.58
C THR A 78 -17.82 -11.77 -5.48
N ARG A 79 -19.15 -11.56 -5.36
CA ARG A 79 -19.85 -10.50 -6.10
C ARG A 79 -19.30 -9.12 -5.74
N GLN A 80 -18.99 -8.91 -4.46
CA GLN A 80 -18.41 -7.65 -3.98
C GLN A 80 -17.06 -7.37 -4.64
N GLU A 81 -16.18 -8.37 -4.77
CA GLU A 81 -14.89 -8.21 -5.44
C GLU A 81 -15.07 -7.90 -6.95
N MET A 82 -16.02 -8.57 -7.60
CA MET A 82 -16.37 -8.31 -9.00
C MET A 82 -16.84 -6.87 -9.20
N ASP A 83 -17.77 -6.40 -8.37
CA ASP A 83 -18.35 -5.07 -8.48
C ASP A 83 -17.33 -3.98 -8.18
N ARG A 84 -16.52 -4.16 -7.13
CA ARG A 84 -15.45 -3.20 -6.81
C ARG A 84 -14.42 -3.10 -7.93
N HIS A 85 -14.11 -4.21 -8.61
CA HIS A 85 -13.24 -4.21 -9.77
C HIS A 85 -13.87 -3.46 -10.96
N ALA A 86 -15.12 -3.77 -11.29
CA ALA A 86 -15.85 -3.10 -12.35
C ALA A 86 -15.98 -1.58 -12.10
N LEU A 87 -16.31 -1.21 -10.86
CA LEU A 87 -16.45 0.18 -10.44
C LEU A 87 -15.10 0.92 -10.43
N ALA A 88 -13.99 0.25 -10.11
CA ALA A 88 -12.65 0.83 -10.25
C ALA A 88 -12.32 1.14 -11.72
N LEU A 89 -12.60 0.20 -12.64
CA LEU A 89 -12.41 0.40 -14.08
C LEU A 89 -13.29 1.54 -14.61
N LEU A 90 -14.57 1.57 -14.21
CA LEU A 90 -15.49 2.65 -14.55
C LEU A 90 -15.02 4.00 -14.01
N THR A 91 -14.53 4.04 -12.78
CA THR A 91 -14.01 5.29 -12.17
C THR A 91 -12.79 5.79 -12.93
N ALA A 92 -11.88 4.89 -13.32
CA ALA A 92 -10.70 5.26 -14.11
C ALA A 92 -11.10 5.85 -15.47
N GLN A 93 -12.11 5.26 -16.13
CA GLN A 93 -12.69 5.81 -17.35
C GLN A 93 -13.22 7.23 -17.14
N LEU A 94 -14.07 7.42 -16.12
CA LEU A 94 -14.68 8.72 -15.84
C LEU A 94 -13.64 9.79 -15.52
N ILE A 95 -12.62 9.46 -14.72
CA ILE A 95 -11.51 10.37 -14.41
C ILE A 95 -10.78 10.76 -15.71
N SER A 96 -10.37 9.77 -16.50
CA SER A 96 -9.57 10.01 -17.70
C SER A 96 -10.35 10.81 -18.75
N VAL A 97 -11.60 10.42 -19.04
CA VAL A 97 -12.47 11.15 -19.98
C VAL A 97 -12.72 12.59 -19.51
N SER A 98 -12.95 12.80 -18.21
CA SER A 98 -13.13 14.15 -17.67
C SER A 98 -11.86 15.00 -17.85
N CYS A 99 -10.68 14.42 -17.59
CA CYS A 99 -9.41 15.08 -17.84
C CYS A 99 -9.20 15.42 -19.33
N PHE A 100 -9.49 14.48 -20.24
CA PHE A 100 -9.36 14.71 -21.68
C PHE A 100 -10.25 15.84 -22.20
N LEU A 101 -11.44 16.00 -21.62
CA LEU A 101 -12.36 17.09 -21.96
C LEU A 101 -11.95 18.44 -21.36
N LEU A 102 -11.37 18.45 -20.15
CA LEU A 102 -10.99 19.68 -19.46
C LEU A 102 -9.62 20.22 -19.91
N TRP A 103 -8.64 19.33 -20.07
CA TRP A 103 -7.26 19.64 -20.47
C TRP A 103 -6.80 18.66 -21.55
N PRO A 104 -7.20 18.88 -22.82
CA PRO A 104 -6.79 18.00 -23.89
C PRO A 104 -5.29 18.12 -24.15
N LEU A 105 -4.61 16.98 -24.18
CA LEU A 105 -3.18 16.90 -24.49
C LEU A 105 -2.96 15.97 -25.67
N ARG A 106 -2.11 16.40 -26.60
CA ARG A 106 -1.75 15.61 -27.77
C ARG A 106 -0.36 15.00 -27.69
N PHE A 107 -0.23 13.82 -28.28
CA PHE A 107 1.06 13.25 -28.59
C PHE A 107 1.67 13.94 -29.81
N THR A 108 2.97 14.24 -29.77
CA THR A 108 3.62 15.10 -30.78
C THR A 108 4.46 14.38 -31.82
N PHE A 109 4.77 13.09 -31.65
CA PHE A 109 5.63 12.39 -32.60
C PHE A 109 4.80 11.70 -33.68
N GLU A 110 5.18 11.94 -34.95
CA GLU A 110 4.63 11.22 -36.09
C GLU A 110 5.34 9.87 -36.22
N ARG A 111 4.56 8.78 -36.26
CA ARG A 111 5.12 7.43 -36.39
C ARG A 111 5.57 7.18 -37.84
N PRO A 112 6.76 6.59 -38.06
CA PRO A 112 7.15 6.15 -39.40
C PRO A 112 6.21 5.07 -39.93
N GLU A 113 6.09 4.97 -41.26
CA GLU A 113 5.37 3.87 -41.90
C GLU A 113 6.00 2.52 -41.54
N LEU A 114 5.19 1.61 -41.01
CA LEU A 114 5.63 0.28 -40.62
C LEU A 114 5.01 -0.75 -41.54
N GLY A 115 5.84 -1.61 -42.14
CA GLY A 115 5.39 -2.75 -42.92
C GLY A 115 5.11 -3.99 -42.05
N GLY A 116 4.34 -4.94 -42.60
CA GLY A 116 4.11 -6.26 -42.01
C GLY A 116 3.03 -6.30 -40.93
N VAL A 117 3.02 -7.40 -40.15
CA VAL A 117 1.95 -7.68 -39.17
C VAL A 117 1.84 -6.60 -38.10
N PHE A 118 2.97 -6.08 -37.61
CA PHE A 118 2.96 -5.03 -36.58
C PHE A 118 2.42 -3.71 -37.13
N GLY A 119 2.76 -3.35 -38.37
CA GLY A 119 2.20 -2.17 -39.05
C GLY A 119 0.68 -2.22 -39.12
N TRP A 120 0.14 -3.36 -39.58
CA TRP A 120 -1.31 -3.57 -39.60
C TRP A 120 -1.97 -3.41 -38.21
N MET A 121 -1.36 -3.94 -37.15
CA MET A 121 -1.87 -3.76 -35.79
C MET A 121 -1.86 -2.28 -35.38
N PHE A 122 -0.83 -1.52 -35.77
CA PHE A 122 -0.77 -0.08 -35.52
C PHE A 122 -1.85 0.69 -36.29
N ASP A 123 -2.14 0.29 -37.53
CA ASP A 123 -3.18 0.94 -38.34
C ASP A 123 -4.57 0.75 -37.72
N VAL A 124 -4.87 -0.47 -37.26
CA VAL A 124 -6.12 -0.75 -36.52
C VAL A 124 -6.21 0.09 -35.25
N LEU A 125 -5.09 0.20 -34.51
CA LEU A 125 -5.03 0.99 -33.29
C LEU A 125 -5.27 2.49 -33.58
N MET A 126 -4.66 3.06 -34.63
CA MET A 126 -4.87 4.46 -35.02
C MET A 126 -6.29 4.75 -35.52
N GLY A 127 -6.97 3.76 -36.11
CA GLY A 127 -8.37 3.89 -36.49
C GLY A 127 -9.31 4.12 -35.29
N PHE A 128 -8.91 3.65 -34.10
CA PHE A 128 -9.69 3.76 -32.87
C PHE A 128 -9.16 4.85 -31.92
N ASP A 129 -7.84 4.93 -31.75
CA ASP A 129 -7.17 5.76 -30.75
C ASP A 129 -6.52 6.98 -31.39
N LYS A 130 -7.13 8.15 -31.19
CA LYS A 130 -6.64 9.43 -31.71
C LYS A 130 -5.69 10.09 -30.72
N PRO A 131 -4.71 10.89 -31.17
CA PRO A 131 -3.58 11.32 -30.34
C PRO A 131 -3.93 12.34 -29.26
N PHE A 132 -5.21 12.65 -28.97
CA PHE A 132 -5.64 13.78 -28.14
C PHE A 132 -5.97 13.46 -26.67
N ASN A 133 -5.83 12.18 -26.26
CA ASN A 133 -6.27 11.66 -24.96
C ASN A 133 -5.09 11.11 -24.13
N GLN A 134 -4.15 11.99 -23.79
CA GLN A 134 -2.83 11.54 -23.30
C GLN A 134 -2.73 11.48 -21.77
N ALA A 135 -3.07 12.55 -21.03
CA ALA A 135 -2.91 12.59 -19.58
C ALA A 135 -4.25 12.69 -18.82
N PRO A 136 -4.50 11.83 -17.82
CA PRO A 136 -3.70 10.66 -17.44
C PRO A 136 -3.84 9.51 -18.45
N SER A 137 -2.82 8.64 -18.59
CA SER A 137 -2.95 7.46 -19.45
C SER A 137 -3.98 6.50 -18.88
N LEU A 138 -5.12 6.39 -19.56
CA LEU A 138 -6.16 5.42 -19.22
C LEU A 138 -5.60 3.99 -19.31
N HIS A 139 -4.77 3.71 -20.31
CA HIS A 139 -4.14 2.40 -20.48
C HIS A 139 -3.32 1.99 -19.24
N ILE A 140 -2.51 2.91 -18.70
CA ILE A 140 -1.74 2.64 -17.48
C ILE A 140 -2.65 2.59 -16.23
N ALA A 141 -3.71 3.38 -16.16
CA ALA A 141 -4.69 3.28 -15.07
C ALA A 141 -5.36 1.89 -15.04
N LEU A 142 -5.79 1.40 -16.20
CA LEU A 142 -6.32 0.04 -16.38
C LEU A 142 -5.26 -1.01 -16.00
N LEU A 143 -4.01 -0.81 -16.42
CA LEU A 143 -2.90 -1.71 -16.11
C LEU A 143 -2.74 -1.87 -14.60
N VAL A 144 -2.75 -0.78 -13.84
CA VAL A 144 -2.65 -0.83 -12.37
C VAL A 144 -3.83 -1.59 -11.76
N ILE A 145 -5.06 -1.31 -12.19
CA ILE A 145 -6.26 -1.98 -11.65
C ILE A 145 -6.22 -3.48 -11.96
N ILE A 146 -5.97 -3.86 -13.21
CA ILE A 146 -5.87 -5.25 -13.66
C ILE A 146 -4.72 -5.96 -12.96
N TRP A 147 -3.53 -5.34 -12.90
CA TRP A 147 -2.37 -5.88 -12.21
C TRP A 147 -2.68 -6.21 -10.75
N THR A 148 -3.34 -5.31 -10.01
CA THR A 148 -3.70 -5.59 -8.62
C THR A 148 -4.70 -6.75 -8.49
N MET A 149 -5.59 -6.96 -9.47
CA MET A 149 -6.50 -8.12 -9.51
C MET A 149 -5.73 -9.43 -9.75
N PHE A 150 -4.85 -9.46 -10.74
CA PHE A 150 -4.03 -10.64 -11.04
C PHE A 150 -3.05 -10.95 -9.90
N ALA A 151 -2.41 -9.94 -9.31
CA ALA A 151 -1.46 -10.11 -8.21
C ALA A 151 -2.09 -10.74 -6.96
N ARG A 152 -3.41 -10.59 -6.76
CA ARG A 152 -4.16 -11.24 -5.69
C ARG A 152 -4.41 -12.72 -5.97
N HIS A 153 -4.66 -13.08 -7.22
CA HIS A 153 -5.08 -14.44 -7.59
C HIS A 153 -3.91 -15.34 -8.01
N VAL A 154 -2.83 -14.76 -8.53
CA VAL A 154 -1.63 -15.49 -8.96
C VAL A 154 -0.59 -15.50 -7.84
N GLN A 155 -0.73 -16.44 -6.90
CA GLN A 155 0.18 -16.58 -5.76
C GLN A 155 1.29 -17.62 -5.98
N ARG A 156 1.11 -18.55 -6.93
CA ARG A 156 2.06 -19.65 -7.18
C ARG A 156 3.28 -19.16 -7.94
N GLN A 157 4.47 -19.50 -7.44
CA GLN A 157 5.73 -19.32 -8.16
C GLN A 157 5.93 -20.49 -9.15
N PRO A 158 6.44 -20.25 -10.37
CA PRO A 158 7.02 -19.01 -10.89
C PRO A 158 6.03 -18.07 -11.62
N TRP A 159 4.75 -18.45 -11.74
CA TRP A 159 3.76 -17.70 -12.52
C TRP A 159 3.52 -16.28 -12.01
N ARG A 160 3.73 -16.05 -10.71
CA ARG A 160 3.67 -14.70 -10.15
C ARG A 160 4.75 -13.78 -10.74
N TRP A 161 5.99 -14.25 -10.87
CA TRP A 161 7.06 -13.47 -11.51
C TRP A 161 6.79 -13.22 -12.99
N LEU A 162 6.31 -14.25 -13.70
CA LEU A 162 5.93 -14.09 -15.11
C LEU A 162 4.83 -13.04 -15.29
N MET A 163 3.80 -13.06 -14.45
CA MET A 163 2.73 -12.07 -14.47
C MET A 163 3.27 -10.66 -14.19
N HIS A 164 4.12 -10.48 -13.18
CA HIS A 164 4.73 -9.18 -12.90
C HIS A 164 5.61 -8.68 -14.05
N GLY A 165 6.42 -9.55 -14.64
CA GLY A 165 7.24 -9.22 -15.80
C GLY A 165 6.40 -8.82 -17.01
N TRP A 166 5.30 -9.54 -17.27
CA TRP A 166 4.40 -9.20 -18.37
C TRP A 166 3.69 -7.85 -18.13
N MET A 167 3.15 -7.60 -16.94
CA MET A 167 2.51 -6.32 -16.61
C MET A 167 3.51 -5.15 -16.71
N ALA A 168 4.77 -5.36 -16.31
CA ALA A 168 5.82 -4.37 -16.50
C ALA A 168 6.12 -4.11 -17.99
N LEU A 169 6.11 -5.16 -18.83
CA LEU A 169 6.29 -5.03 -20.27
C LEU A 169 5.16 -4.25 -20.94
N ILE A 170 3.90 -4.42 -20.48
CA ILE A 170 2.77 -3.57 -20.91
C ILE A 170 3.01 -2.11 -20.52
N GLY A 171 3.50 -1.86 -19.30
CA GLY A 171 3.82 -0.52 -18.85
C GLY A 171 4.93 0.15 -19.66
N VAL A 172 5.94 -0.62 -20.11
CA VAL A 172 7.00 -0.11 -20.99
C VAL A 172 6.50 0.08 -22.41
N SER A 173 5.61 -0.80 -22.89
CA SER A 173 5.16 -0.78 -24.27
C SER A 173 4.43 0.51 -24.64
N VAL A 174 3.74 1.18 -23.71
CA VAL A 174 3.07 2.46 -23.99
C VAL A 174 4.04 3.54 -24.51
N LEU A 175 5.29 3.52 -24.04
CA LEU A 175 6.33 4.45 -24.47
C LEU A 175 7.03 3.96 -25.73
N THR A 176 7.38 2.66 -25.81
CA THR A 176 8.12 2.11 -26.96
C THR A 176 7.25 1.91 -28.20
N THR A 177 5.93 2.02 -28.07
CA THR A 177 4.99 2.11 -29.19
C THR A 177 4.72 3.56 -29.62
N TRP A 178 5.27 4.56 -28.92
CA TRP A 178 4.98 5.97 -29.13
C TRP A 178 3.47 6.26 -29.07
N GLN A 179 2.78 5.72 -28.07
CA GLN A 179 1.35 5.99 -27.84
C GLN A 179 1.14 7.06 -26.76
N HIS A 180 2.07 7.11 -25.79
CA HIS A 180 2.02 8.02 -24.67
C HIS A 180 3.36 8.73 -24.45
N HIS A 181 3.28 9.96 -23.95
CA HIS A 181 4.44 10.66 -23.40
C HIS A 181 4.76 10.10 -22.01
N PHE A 182 6.00 10.31 -21.56
CA PHE A 182 6.43 9.76 -20.28
C PHE A 182 5.56 10.21 -19.11
N ILE A 183 5.07 11.45 -19.10
CA ILE A 183 4.24 12.00 -18.01
C ILE A 183 2.89 11.28 -17.86
N ASP A 184 2.39 10.69 -18.93
CA ASP A 184 1.10 9.99 -18.94
C ASP A 184 1.17 8.70 -18.11
N VAL A 185 2.37 8.12 -17.97
CA VAL A 185 2.62 6.89 -17.21
C VAL A 185 2.47 7.10 -15.69
N PRO A 186 3.22 7.99 -15.01
CA PRO A 186 3.05 8.19 -13.58
C PRO A 186 1.68 8.80 -13.25
N THR A 187 1.11 9.65 -14.10
CA THR A 187 -0.24 10.22 -13.89
C THR A 187 -1.33 9.16 -14.06
N GLY A 188 -1.24 8.30 -15.07
CA GLY A 188 -2.10 7.12 -15.25
C GLY A 188 -1.99 6.13 -14.09
N ALA A 189 -0.76 5.85 -13.64
CA ALA A 189 -0.55 4.95 -12.51
C ALA A 189 -1.15 5.53 -11.22
N LEU A 190 -0.97 6.83 -10.98
CA LEU A 190 -1.58 7.54 -9.86
C LEU A 190 -3.11 7.45 -9.90
N ALA A 191 -3.73 7.73 -11.06
CA ALA A 191 -5.17 7.61 -11.25
C ALA A 191 -5.65 6.17 -10.97
N GLY A 192 -4.96 5.16 -11.51
CA GLY A 192 -5.25 3.75 -11.26
C GLY A 192 -5.17 3.39 -9.77
N PHE A 193 -4.15 3.84 -9.06
CA PHE A 193 -4.05 3.62 -7.62
C PHE A 193 -5.13 4.35 -6.83
N VAL A 194 -5.53 5.57 -7.22
CA VAL A 194 -6.67 6.28 -6.63
C VAL A 194 -7.95 5.45 -6.80
N CYS A 195 -8.19 4.85 -7.97
CA CYS A 195 -9.35 3.97 -8.19
C CYS A 195 -9.30 2.73 -7.30
N VAL A 196 -8.14 2.06 -7.17
CA VAL A 196 -8.00 0.89 -6.30
C VAL A 196 -8.14 1.28 -4.82
N TRP A 197 -7.69 2.47 -4.42
CA TRP A 197 -7.88 2.99 -3.07
C TRP A 197 -9.34 3.33 -2.81
N LEU A 198 -10.05 3.91 -3.78
CA LEU A 198 -11.47 4.22 -3.69
C LEU A 198 -12.29 2.92 -3.52
N TRP A 199 -11.91 1.87 -4.25
CA TRP A 199 -12.61 0.57 -4.22
C TRP A 199 -11.73 -0.53 -3.57
N PRO A 200 -11.47 -0.47 -2.26
CA PRO A 200 -10.54 -1.38 -1.60
C PRO A 200 -11.02 -2.83 -1.66
N HIS A 201 -10.08 -3.77 -1.79
CA HIS A 201 -10.42 -5.20 -1.84
C HIS A 201 -11.14 -5.68 -0.57
N GLN A 202 -10.65 -5.29 0.60
CA GLN A 202 -11.20 -5.67 1.90
C GLN A 202 -11.51 -4.42 2.73
N GLY A 203 -12.46 -4.56 3.65
CA GLY A 203 -12.88 -3.48 4.54
C GLY A 203 -13.98 -2.59 3.95
N GLN A 204 -14.27 -1.54 4.69
CA GLN A 204 -15.29 -0.54 4.36
C GLN A 204 -14.79 0.41 3.28
N LEU A 205 -15.71 0.93 2.48
CA LEU A 205 -15.38 1.91 1.44
C LEU A 205 -14.98 3.24 2.10
N PRO A 206 -14.00 4.01 1.55
CA PRO A 206 -13.55 5.26 2.16
C PRO A 206 -14.70 6.24 2.44
N TRP A 207 -15.67 6.38 1.53
CA TRP A 207 -16.80 7.31 1.73
C TRP A 207 -17.81 6.85 2.78
N GLN A 208 -17.86 5.56 3.13
CA GLN A 208 -18.69 5.08 4.24
C GLN A 208 -18.11 5.50 5.60
N GLN A 209 -16.83 5.85 5.62
CA GLN A 209 -16.10 6.30 6.81
C GLN A 209 -16.05 7.83 6.90
N VAL A 210 -16.65 8.55 5.95
CA VAL A 210 -16.71 10.02 5.94
C VAL A 210 -17.41 10.51 7.20
N ARG A 211 -16.62 11.11 8.09
CA ARG A 211 -17.09 11.76 9.30
C ARG A 211 -16.28 13.02 9.49
N LEU A 212 -16.92 14.17 9.26
CA LEU A 212 -16.29 15.47 9.43
C LEU A 212 -15.67 15.56 10.83
N ALA A 213 -14.38 15.89 10.89
CA ALA A 213 -13.68 15.99 12.15
C ALA A 213 -14.33 17.07 13.03
N ARG A 214 -14.65 16.70 14.28
CA ARG A 214 -15.18 17.63 15.30
C ARG A 214 -14.08 18.33 16.08
N ASP A 215 -12.88 17.76 16.08
CA ASP A 215 -11.73 18.28 16.83
C ASP A 215 -10.98 19.34 16.02
N ALA A 216 -10.79 20.53 16.60
CA ALA A 216 -10.01 21.61 16.02
C ALA A 216 -8.55 21.21 15.72
N LYS A 217 -7.97 20.30 16.53
CA LYS A 217 -6.61 19.80 16.31
C LYS A 217 -6.49 19.03 15.00
N ARG A 218 -7.50 18.23 14.65
CA ARG A 218 -7.55 17.50 13.37
C ARG A 218 -7.59 18.45 12.19
N TRP A 219 -8.39 19.51 12.27
CA TRP A 219 -8.45 20.54 11.23
C TRP A 219 -7.14 21.32 11.09
N ARG A 220 -6.47 21.63 12.21
CA ARG A 220 -5.15 22.27 12.16
C ARG A 220 -4.11 21.39 11.49
N LEU A 221 -4.09 20.09 11.77
CA LEU A 221 -3.21 19.14 11.09
C LEU A 221 -3.57 19.00 9.61
N ALA A 222 -4.86 18.88 9.28
CA ALA A 222 -5.33 18.85 7.90
C ALA A 222 -4.88 20.09 7.14
N LEU A 223 -4.99 21.28 7.73
CA LEU A 223 -4.51 22.53 7.14
C LEU A 223 -3.00 22.50 6.88
N PHE A 224 -2.18 22.05 7.83
CA PHE A 224 -0.73 21.94 7.60
C PHE A 224 -0.39 21.00 6.45
N TYR A 225 -1.05 19.84 6.35
CA TYR A 225 -0.86 18.93 5.24
C TYR A 225 -1.37 19.51 3.91
N THR A 226 -2.49 20.24 3.92
CA THR A 226 -3.00 20.95 2.74
C THR A 226 -2.01 22.01 2.27
N VAL A 227 -1.47 22.83 3.18
CA VAL A 227 -0.45 23.84 2.84
C VAL A 227 0.80 23.17 2.28
N GLY A 228 1.28 22.08 2.90
CA GLY A 228 2.40 21.29 2.36
C GLY A 228 2.11 20.74 0.95
N GLY A 229 0.91 20.21 0.73
CA GLY A 229 0.47 19.74 -0.58
C GLY A 229 0.41 20.84 -1.63
N LEU A 230 -0.08 22.03 -1.28
CA LEU A 230 -0.10 23.21 -2.14
C LEU A 230 1.31 23.70 -2.48
N LEU A 231 2.23 23.71 -1.50
CA LEU A 231 3.63 24.05 -1.75
C LEU A 231 4.31 23.07 -2.72
N CYS A 232 3.91 21.80 -2.74
CA CYS A 232 4.33 20.85 -3.76
C CYS A 232 3.64 21.06 -5.12
N ALA A 233 2.36 21.47 -5.13
CA ALA A 233 1.57 21.63 -6.34
C ALA A 233 1.84 22.94 -7.11
N VAL A 234 2.20 24.03 -6.42
CA VAL A 234 2.45 25.33 -7.07
C VAL A 234 3.59 25.25 -8.10
N PRO A 235 4.76 24.66 -7.80
CA PRO A 235 5.83 24.49 -8.80
C PRO A 235 5.44 23.61 -9.99
N VAL A 236 4.55 22.63 -9.79
CA VAL A 236 4.04 21.75 -10.88
C VAL A 236 3.35 22.60 -11.94
N VAL A 237 2.47 23.52 -11.52
CA VAL A 237 1.69 24.38 -12.42
C VAL A 237 2.54 25.51 -12.99
N ALA A 238 3.42 26.11 -12.18
CA ALA A 238 4.17 27.29 -12.58
C ALA A 238 5.40 26.99 -13.47
N LEU A 239 6.07 25.85 -13.23
CA LEU A 239 7.37 25.56 -13.85
C LEU A 239 7.34 24.34 -14.80
N GLY A 240 6.39 23.42 -14.63
CA GLY A 240 6.27 22.23 -15.45
C GLY A 240 7.53 21.35 -15.47
N GLY A 241 7.66 20.51 -16.50
CA GLY A 241 8.86 19.69 -16.73
C GLY A 241 9.22 18.77 -15.54
N THR A 242 10.42 18.91 -14.99
CA THR A 242 10.89 18.08 -13.86
C THR A 242 10.09 18.30 -12.58
N TRP A 243 9.45 19.47 -12.42
CA TRP A 243 8.63 19.76 -11.25
C TRP A 243 7.35 18.93 -11.20
N LEU A 244 6.93 18.32 -12.31
CA LEU A 244 5.77 17.41 -12.37
C LEU A 244 5.91 16.20 -11.43
N TRP A 245 7.13 15.80 -11.06
CA TRP A 245 7.37 14.77 -10.04
C TRP A 245 6.80 15.14 -8.66
N LEU A 246 6.63 16.43 -8.36
CA LEU A 246 6.00 16.89 -7.12
C LEU A 246 4.49 16.62 -7.06
N THR A 247 3.88 16.19 -8.16
CA THR A 247 2.46 15.75 -8.17
C THR A 247 2.25 14.59 -7.20
N TRP A 248 3.22 13.66 -7.11
CA TRP A 248 3.12 12.51 -6.22
C TRP A 248 3.10 12.87 -4.72
N PRO A 249 4.07 13.65 -4.18
CA PRO A 249 3.98 14.14 -2.82
C PRO A 249 2.78 15.08 -2.60
N ALA A 250 2.37 15.89 -3.60
CA ALA A 250 1.18 16.72 -3.47
C ALA A 250 -0.09 15.89 -3.23
N VAL A 251 -0.31 14.83 -4.02
CA VAL A 251 -1.45 13.92 -3.85
C VAL A 251 -1.35 13.12 -2.55
N SER A 252 -0.15 12.68 -2.19
CA SER A 252 0.11 12.00 -0.92
C SER A 252 -0.30 12.86 0.28
N LEU A 253 0.12 14.13 0.32
CA LEU A 253 -0.21 15.06 1.40
C LEU A 253 -1.69 15.46 1.38
N ALA A 254 -2.31 15.61 0.20
CA ALA A 254 -3.74 15.86 0.09
C ALA A 254 -4.58 14.71 0.66
N LEU A 255 -4.20 13.46 0.40
CA LEU A 255 -4.84 12.28 1.00
C LEU A 255 -4.66 12.25 2.53
N VAL A 256 -3.49 12.61 3.04
CA VAL A 256 -3.27 12.72 4.49
C VAL A 256 -4.13 13.83 5.09
N ALA A 257 -4.22 14.99 4.44
CA ALA A 257 -5.11 16.08 4.85
C ALA A 257 -6.58 15.61 4.91
N LEU A 258 -7.03 14.85 3.91
CA LEU A 258 -8.36 14.26 3.86
C LEU A 258 -8.58 13.23 4.98
N ASN A 259 -7.57 12.42 5.33
CA ASN A 259 -7.63 11.50 6.46
C ASN A 259 -7.81 12.26 7.78
N TYR A 260 -7.07 13.34 8.00
CA TYR A 260 -7.23 14.15 9.21
C TYR A 260 -8.59 14.88 9.23
N GLY A 261 -9.03 15.47 8.13
CA GLY A 261 -10.27 16.25 8.08
C GLY A 261 -11.56 15.43 8.05
N VAL A 262 -11.56 14.26 7.39
CA VAL A 262 -12.81 13.58 7.00
C VAL A 262 -12.78 12.06 7.18
N LEU A 263 -11.75 11.35 6.69
CA LEU A 263 -11.80 9.88 6.60
C LEU A 263 -11.33 9.15 7.86
N GLY A 264 -10.60 9.83 8.74
CA GLY A 264 -10.01 9.21 9.92
C GLY A 264 -8.89 8.22 9.58
N ALA A 265 -8.63 7.31 10.52
CA ALA A 265 -7.54 6.34 10.41
C ALA A 265 -7.74 5.30 9.29
N GLY A 266 -8.99 5.00 8.93
CA GLY A 266 -9.26 3.99 7.91
C GLY A 266 -8.94 4.43 6.48
N GLY A 267 -8.71 5.72 6.24
CA GLY A 267 -8.16 6.21 4.96
C GLY A 267 -6.73 5.72 4.67
N PHE A 268 -5.97 5.31 5.68
CA PHE A 268 -4.69 4.61 5.51
C PHE A 268 -4.86 3.14 5.06
N GLN A 269 -6.07 2.59 5.16
CA GLN A 269 -6.39 1.21 4.74
C GLN A 269 -5.45 0.14 5.30
N LYS A 270 -5.11 0.30 6.58
CA LYS A 270 -4.31 -0.70 7.29
C LYS A 270 -5.18 -1.92 7.63
N GLY A 271 -4.73 -3.08 7.16
CA GLY A 271 -5.40 -4.36 7.38
C GLY A 271 -5.21 -4.89 8.79
N ALA A 272 -6.02 -5.90 9.12
CA ALA A 272 -5.90 -6.64 10.38
C ALA A 272 -4.60 -7.44 10.48
N ASP A 273 -3.83 -7.58 9.39
CA ASP A 273 -2.51 -8.19 9.31
C ASP A 273 -1.36 -7.17 9.48
N GLY A 274 -1.69 -5.89 9.69
CA GLY A 274 -0.73 -4.81 9.88
C GLY A 274 -0.14 -4.26 8.60
N ARG A 275 -0.52 -4.79 7.44
CA ARG A 275 -0.07 -4.29 6.14
C ARG A 275 -1.02 -3.19 5.67
N LEU A 276 -0.48 -2.19 4.98
CA LEU A 276 -1.31 -1.23 4.25
C LEU A 276 -1.77 -1.89 2.94
N SER A 277 -2.93 -1.46 2.42
CA SER A 277 -3.34 -1.85 1.08
C SER A 277 -2.28 -1.44 0.04
N ASN A 278 -2.18 -2.16 -1.07
CA ASN A 278 -1.23 -1.82 -2.14
C ASN A 278 -1.45 -0.39 -2.64
N ALA A 279 -2.71 0.04 -2.75
CA ALA A 279 -3.04 1.39 -3.19
C ALA A 279 -2.61 2.44 -2.18
N ALA A 280 -2.93 2.27 -0.89
CA ALA A 280 -2.47 3.18 0.16
C ALA A 280 -0.94 3.24 0.23
N SER A 281 -0.26 2.11 0.06
CA SER A 281 1.21 2.04 0.07
C SER A 281 1.85 2.90 -1.03
N TRP A 282 1.32 2.86 -2.25
CA TRP A 282 1.85 3.65 -3.38
C TRP A 282 1.40 5.12 -3.34
N LEU A 283 0.13 5.39 -3.06
CA LEU A 283 -0.38 6.77 -3.00
C LEU A 283 0.26 7.56 -1.85
N LEU A 284 0.45 6.91 -0.70
CA LEU A 284 1.00 7.56 0.48
C LEU A 284 2.52 7.41 0.59
N ALA A 285 3.19 6.73 -0.35
CA ALA A 285 4.63 6.44 -0.25
C ALA A 285 5.50 7.66 0.13
N PRO A 286 5.37 8.85 -0.49
CA PRO A 286 6.15 10.02 -0.09
C PRO A 286 5.98 10.38 1.39
N TYR A 287 4.73 10.43 1.86
CA TYR A 287 4.41 10.64 3.26
C TYR A 287 4.92 9.51 4.16
N LEU A 288 4.75 8.25 3.76
CA LEU A 288 5.15 7.08 4.54
C LEU A 288 6.66 7.01 4.73
N VAL A 289 7.44 7.34 3.69
CA VAL A 289 8.90 7.47 3.77
C VAL A 289 9.26 8.56 4.78
N GLY A 290 8.62 9.74 4.68
CA GLY A 290 8.81 10.82 5.66
C GLY A 290 8.47 10.41 7.10
N ALA A 291 7.32 9.74 7.30
CA ALA A 291 6.87 9.25 8.60
C ALA A 291 7.81 8.17 9.17
N TRP A 292 8.33 7.28 8.32
CA TRP A 292 9.29 6.26 8.72
C TRP A 292 10.63 6.88 9.10
N VAL A 293 11.16 7.81 8.30
CA VAL A 293 12.41 8.53 8.62
C VAL A 293 12.25 9.30 9.92
N ASN A 294 11.14 10.05 10.07
CA ASN A 294 10.82 10.78 11.29
C ASN A 294 10.81 9.84 12.51
N SER A 295 10.14 8.68 12.39
CA SER A 295 10.11 7.69 13.46
C SER A 295 11.50 7.22 13.89
N ARG A 296 12.40 7.03 12.93
CA ARG A 296 13.73 6.45 13.15
C ARG A 296 14.70 7.48 13.71
N LEU A 297 14.62 8.73 13.24
CA LEU A 297 15.40 9.84 13.78
C LEU A 297 15.02 10.15 15.22
N TRP A 298 13.72 10.26 15.52
CA TRP A 298 13.24 10.57 16.88
C TRP A 298 13.56 9.48 17.91
N THR A 299 13.61 8.23 17.48
CA THR A 299 13.87 7.09 18.36
C THR A 299 15.30 6.57 18.27
N TRP A 300 16.20 7.27 17.55
CA TRP A 300 17.56 6.78 17.30
C TRP A 300 18.34 6.49 18.59
N ARG A 301 18.21 7.35 19.61
CA ARG A 301 18.88 7.15 20.91
C ARG A 301 18.22 6.08 21.79
N HIS A 302 16.96 5.72 21.52
CA HIS A 302 16.22 4.76 22.34
C HIS A 302 15.26 3.90 21.50
N PRO A 303 15.80 3.05 20.60
CA PRO A 303 15.01 2.34 19.61
C PRO A 303 14.34 1.07 20.15
N GLN A 304 14.79 0.56 21.30
CA GLN A 304 14.25 -0.63 21.97
C GLN A 304 12.89 -0.37 22.61
N ALA A 305 12.14 -1.45 22.82
CA ALA A 305 10.91 -1.44 23.61
C ALA A 305 11.24 -1.69 25.07
N ASP A 306 10.52 -1.03 25.97
CA ASP A 306 10.74 -1.11 27.42
C ASP A 306 9.61 -1.89 28.06
N GLU A 307 9.96 -2.81 28.96
CA GLU A 307 8.96 -3.52 29.75
C GLU A 307 8.32 -2.58 30.76
N VAL A 308 6.99 -2.50 30.74
CA VAL A 308 6.22 -1.73 31.72
C VAL A 308 5.94 -2.60 32.93
N CYS A 309 5.29 -3.74 32.74
CA CYS A 309 5.10 -4.81 33.73
C CYS A 309 4.49 -6.06 33.08
N ASP A 310 4.61 -7.21 33.77
CA ASP A 310 3.95 -8.48 33.42
C ASP A 310 4.15 -8.95 31.96
N GLY A 311 5.33 -8.70 31.38
CA GLY A 311 5.62 -9.07 29.99
C GLY A 311 4.96 -8.16 28.94
N VAL A 312 4.43 -7.00 29.33
CA VAL A 312 3.92 -5.97 28.41
C VAL A 312 5.01 -4.93 28.13
N TYR A 313 5.42 -4.83 26.87
CA TYR A 313 6.45 -3.94 26.39
C TYR A 313 5.85 -2.76 25.63
N LEU A 314 6.41 -1.57 25.80
CA LEU A 314 5.99 -0.34 25.11
C LEU A 314 7.12 0.15 24.19
N GLY A 315 6.80 0.41 22.92
CA GLY A 315 7.81 0.87 21.98
C GLY A 315 7.28 1.46 20.67
N ARG A 316 8.22 1.81 19.80
CA ARG A 316 7.94 2.20 18.41
C ARG A 316 7.54 0.98 17.58
N ILE A 317 6.87 1.22 16.47
CA ILE A 317 6.56 0.18 15.49
C ILE A 317 7.87 -0.42 14.97
N PRO A 318 8.02 -1.76 15.01
CA PRO A 318 9.27 -2.42 14.70
C PRO A 318 9.62 -2.27 13.21
N GLY A 319 10.92 -2.25 12.89
CA GLY A 319 11.40 -2.16 11.50
C GLY A 319 11.54 -3.53 10.82
N CYS A 320 11.79 -4.56 11.63
CA CYS A 320 11.88 -5.97 11.25
C CYS A 320 11.02 -6.80 12.21
N ALA A 321 10.77 -8.06 11.91
CA ALA A 321 9.96 -8.95 12.75
C ALA A 321 10.43 -8.91 14.20
N ALA A 322 9.55 -8.45 15.09
CA ALA A 322 9.89 -8.32 16.50
C ALA A 322 9.74 -9.68 17.18
N HIS A 323 10.68 -10.04 18.05
CA HIS A 323 10.67 -11.31 18.81
C HIS A 323 9.69 -11.26 19.98
N PHE A 324 8.43 -10.86 19.72
CA PHE A 324 7.35 -10.88 20.70
C PHE A 324 6.38 -12.01 20.34
N ALA A 325 5.76 -12.61 21.37
CA ALA A 325 4.70 -13.59 21.16
C ALA A 325 3.47 -12.94 20.50
N ALA A 326 3.26 -11.65 20.77
CA ALA A 326 2.21 -10.88 20.13
C ALA A 326 2.52 -9.37 20.00
N VAL A 327 1.81 -8.70 19.11
CA VAL A 327 1.90 -7.24 18.88
C VAL A 327 0.51 -6.62 18.86
N VAL A 328 0.34 -5.54 19.63
CA VAL A 328 -0.83 -4.65 19.62
C VAL A 328 -0.40 -3.32 19.00
N ASP A 329 -0.91 -3.04 17.81
CA ASP A 329 -0.49 -1.91 16.98
C ASP A 329 -1.56 -0.82 16.90
N LEU A 330 -1.22 0.38 17.37
CA LEU A 330 -2.09 1.56 17.31
C LEU A 330 -1.77 2.52 16.16
N CYS A 331 -0.71 2.26 15.39
CA CYS A 331 -0.30 3.10 14.28
C CYS A 331 -1.20 2.87 13.06
N ALA A 332 -1.87 3.92 12.57
CA ALA A 332 -2.60 3.82 11.30
C ALA A 332 -1.65 3.92 10.09
N GLU A 333 -0.55 4.66 10.24
CA GLU A 333 0.24 5.16 9.11
C GLU A 333 1.28 4.15 8.64
N LEU A 334 2.06 3.59 9.55
CA LEU A 334 3.21 2.74 9.21
C LEU A 334 2.80 1.26 9.21
N PRO A 335 3.25 0.44 8.24
CA PRO A 335 2.98 -0.99 8.25
C PRO A 335 3.75 -1.69 9.37
N CYS A 336 3.15 -2.74 9.94
CA CYS A 336 3.81 -3.68 10.84
C CYS A 336 3.92 -5.03 10.15
N HIS A 337 5.15 -5.51 9.95
CA HIS A 337 5.39 -6.85 9.40
C HIS A 337 5.49 -7.85 10.55
N VAL A 338 4.38 -8.53 10.80
CA VAL A 338 4.38 -9.72 11.65
C VAL A 338 4.86 -10.88 10.79
N GLN A 339 5.96 -11.52 11.19
CA GLN A 339 6.45 -12.69 10.49
C GLN A 339 5.72 -13.90 11.03
N ASP A 340 5.00 -14.62 10.16
CA ASP A 340 4.64 -15.99 10.48
C ASP A 340 5.93 -16.76 10.65
N SER A 341 6.11 -17.37 11.82
CA SER A 341 7.27 -18.15 12.23
C SER A 341 7.67 -19.29 11.26
N ALA A 342 6.88 -19.51 10.21
CA ALA A 342 7.06 -20.56 9.21
C ALA A 342 8.18 -20.28 8.18
N ASP A 343 8.45 -19.02 7.83
CA ASP A 343 9.32 -18.69 6.68
C ASP A 343 10.80 -18.46 7.03
N ASN A 344 11.15 -18.46 8.33
CA ASN A 344 12.54 -18.29 8.78
C ASN A 344 13.21 -19.62 9.19
N CYS A 345 12.80 -20.75 8.61
CA CYS A 345 13.69 -21.90 8.44
C CYS A 345 14.78 -21.61 7.38
N ARG A 346 15.54 -20.53 7.56
CA ARG A 346 16.91 -20.51 7.05
C ARG A 346 17.64 -21.60 7.81
N SER A 347 18.09 -22.61 7.07
CA SER A 347 18.85 -23.77 7.53
C SER A 347 19.71 -23.47 8.76
N GLY A 348 19.15 -23.74 9.95
CA GLY A 348 19.90 -23.80 11.20
C GLY A 348 20.79 -25.04 11.15
N LEU A 349 21.88 -24.97 10.38
CA LEU A 349 22.96 -25.92 10.46
C LEU A 349 23.69 -25.65 11.76
N VAL A 350 23.26 -26.32 12.82
CA VAL A 350 24.02 -26.40 14.07
C VAL A 350 25.22 -27.31 13.82
N SER A 351 26.43 -26.78 14.03
CA SER A 351 27.66 -27.56 13.96
C SER A 351 27.72 -28.58 15.11
N ARG A 352 27.93 -29.86 14.78
CA ARG A 352 28.28 -30.91 15.76
C ARG A 352 29.75 -30.71 16.16
N LYS A 353 30.00 -29.89 17.18
CA LYS A 353 31.17 -29.83 18.09
C LYS A 353 31.10 -28.46 18.75
N GLY A 354 30.78 -28.34 20.03
CA GLY A 354 31.67 -28.76 21.12
C GLY A 354 32.83 -27.77 21.20
N CYS A 355 32.84 -26.94 22.23
CA CYS A 355 33.79 -25.86 22.47
C CYS A 355 35.26 -26.27 22.22
N GLU A 356 35.90 -25.63 21.25
CA GLU A 356 37.31 -25.20 21.25
C GLU A 356 37.61 -24.62 19.85
N ALA A 357 38.15 -23.40 19.81
CA ALA A 357 38.67 -22.83 18.58
C ALA A 357 39.96 -23.57 18.21
N ALA A 358 40.03 -24.14 17.01
CA ALA A 358 41.25 -24.73 16.48
C ALA A 358 41.67 -24.03 15.16
N PRO A 359 42.99 -23.96 14.88
CA PRO A 359 43.62 -22.78 14.32
C PRO A 359 43.66 -22.76 12.79
N ALA A 360 44.00 -21.58 12.26
CA ALA A 360 44.26 -21.35 10.85
C ALA A 360 45.37 -22.28 10.32
N ILE A 361 45.07 -23.08 9.29
CA ILE A 361 46.08 -23.71 8.44
C ILE A 361 45.60 -23.69 6.99
N SER A 362 46.44 -23.10 6.14
CA SER A 362 46.35 -23.09 4.68
C SER A 362 46.40 -24.53 4.14
N ALA A 363 45.59 -24.84 3.13
CA ALA A 363 45.81 -26.02 2.29
C ALA A 363 45.51 -25.69 0.83
N ALA A 364 46.56 -25.31 0.11
CA ALA A 364 46.66 -25.55 -1.32
C ALA A 364 46.80 -27.07 -1.58
N LYS A 365 46.42 -27.47 -2.80
CA LYS A 365 46.68 -28.74 -3.51
C LYS A 365 45.80 -29.98 -3.23
N LEU A 366 45.15 -30.38 -4.34
CA LEU A 366 44.95 -31.75 -4.85
C LEU A 366 43.98 -32.68 -4.09
N LYS A 367 42.80 -32.91 -4.70
CA LYS A 367 42.52 -34.17 -5.40
C LYS A 367 41.22 -34.10 -6.22
N ILE A 368 41.40 -34.37 -7.50
CA ILE A 368 40.39 -34.56 -8.54
C ILE A 368 39.91 -36.01 -8.41
N TRP A 369 38.59 -36.19 -8.28
CA TRP A 369 37.84 -37.46 -8.26
C TRP A 369 37.92 -38.34 -7.01
N GLY A 370 36.87 -38.25 -6.18
CA GLY A 370 36.51 -39.23 -5.16
C GLY A 370 35.08 -38.99 -4.68
N ARG A 371 34.19 -39.98 -4.89
CA ARG A 371 32.80 -39.95 -4.39
C ARG A 371 32.82 -40.02 -2.86
N PHE A 372 32.60 -38.90 -2.18
CA PHE A 372 32.28 -38.91 -0.75
C PHE A 372 30.77 -39.04 -0.57
N ALA A 373 30.35 -40.16 0.01
CA ALA A 373 29.00 -40.34 0.52
C ALA A 373 28.75 -39.30 1.62
N ALA A 374 27.76 -38.43 1.42
CA ALA A 374 27.31 -37.52 2.46
C ALA A 374 26.71 -38.36 3.61
N LEU A 375 27.38 -38.31 4.77
CA LEU A 375 26.86 -38.87 6.01
C LEU A 375 25.42 -38.36 6.24
N SER A 376 24.51 -39.32 6.46
CA SER A 376 23.11 -39.14 6.83
C SER A 376 22.92 -37.97 7.80
N ARG A 377 22.19 -36.94 7.35
CA ARG A 377 21.73 -35.84 8.21
C ARG A 377 20.40 -36.26 8.81
N HIS A 378 20.38 -36.51 10.12
CA HIS A 378 19.12 -36.68 10.82
C HIS A 378 18.32 -35.38 10.78
N LYS A 379 17.07 -35.50 10.33
CA LYS A 379 16.04 -34.47 10.49
C LYS A 379 15.87 -34.26 11.99
N ALA A 380 16.16 -33.06 12.50
CA ALA A 380 15.80 -32.70 13.86
C ALA A 380 14.30 -32.97 14.04
N ALA A 381 13.92 -33.61 15.16
CA ALA A 381 12.53 -33.78 15.53
C ALA A 381 11.82 -32.42 15.42
N PRO A 382 10.57 -32.35 14.93
CA PRO A 382 9.87 -31.09 14.79
C PRO A 382 9.75 -30.47 16.18
N THR A 383 10.57 -29.46 16.44
CA THR A 383 10.35 -28.52 17.54
C THR A 383 8.94 -27.99 17.38
N GLN A 384 8.22 -27.98 18.49
CA GLN A 384 6.81 -27.63 18.62
C GLN A 384 6.40 -26.55 17.62
N VAL A 385 5.28 -26.80 16.93
CA VAL A 385 4.61 -25.88 16.00
C VAL A 385 4.69 -24.46 16.56
N ALA A 386 5.56 -23.63 15.97
CA ALA A 386 5.69 -22.25 16.38
C ALA A 386 4.32 -21.58 16.19
N SER A 387 3.68 -21.18 17.28
CA SER A 387 2.41 -20.48 17.24
C SER A 387 2.57 -19.23 16.37
N ALA A 388 1.60 -18.98 15.48
CA ALA A 388 1.54 -17.71 14.77
C ALA A 388 1.59 -16.56 15.79
N VAL A 389 2.42 -15.55 15.54
CA VAL A 389 2.53 -14.37 16.41
C VAL A 389 1.15 -13.71 16.48
N GLY A 390 0.62 -13.54 17.70
CA GLY A 390 -0.68 -12.90 17.88
C GLY A 390 -0.62 -11.43 17.45
N TYR A 391 -1.55 -10.97 16.61
CA TYR A 391 -1.55 -9.57 16.16
C TYR A 391 -2.93 -8.94 16.30
N ALA A 392 -2.98 -7.73 16.83
CA ALA A 392 -4.18 -6.92 16.92
C ALA A 392 -3.90 -5.47 16.48
N CYS A 393 -4.68 -4.97 15.52
CA CYS A 393 -4.54 -3.63 14.97
C CYS A 393 -5.70 -2.74 15.40
N PHE A 394 -5.38 -1.59 15.99
CA PHE A 394 -6.32 -0.55 16.40
C PHE A 394 -5.86 0.79 15.81
N PRO A 395 -6.03 1.00 14.49
CA PRO A 395 -5.41 2.13 13.80
C PRO A 395 -5.95 3.46 14.32
N THR A 396 -5.05 4.33 14.79
CA THR A 396 -5.36 5.68 15.28
C THR A 396 -4.46 6.71 14.61
N LEU A 397 -5.01 7.89 14.33
CA LEU A 397 -4.27 9.00 13.73
C LEU A 397 -3.20 9.54 14.68
N ASP A 398 -2.02 9.83 14.15
CA ASP A 398 -0.96 10.46 14.92
C ASP A 398 -1.37 11.80 15.52
N LEU A 399 -0.80 12.12 16.69
CA LEU A 399 -1.10 13.31 17.49
C LEU A 399 -2.56 13.46 17.97
N ILE A 400 -3.46 12.55 17.62
CA ILE A 400 -4.86 12.55 18.09
C ILE A 400 -5.00 11.51 19.20
N ALA A 401 -5.69 11.88 20.28
CA ALA A 401 -5.95 10.97 21.39
C ALA A 401 -6.91 9.85 20.93
N PRO A 402 -6.59 8.58 21.19
CA PRO A 402 -7.52 7.49 20.91
C PRO A 402 -8.82 7.64 21.73
N GLU A 403 -9.94 7.26 21.14
CA GLU A 403 -11.24 7.29 21.81
C GLU A 403 -11.33 6.20 22.90
N SER A 404 -12.08 6.47 23.96
CA SER A 404 -12.26 5.55 25.11
C SER A 404 -12.71 4.14 24.69
N PRO A 405 -13.70 3.94 23.79
CA PRO A 405 -14.08 2.58 23.35
C PRO A 405 -12.95 1.81 22.68
N LEU A 406 -12.09 2.49 21.91
CA LEU A 406 -10.93 1.86 21.26
C LEU A 406 -9.87 1.51 22.30
N LEU A 407 -9.62 2.39 23.29
CA LEU A 407 -8.72 2.10 24.40
C LEU A 407 -9.18 0.89 25.21
N HIS A 408 -10.49 0.76 25.46
CA HIS A 408 -11.07 -0.40 26.12
C HIS A 408 -10.85 -1.69 25.32
N GLN A 409 -11.11 -1.67 24.01
CA GLN A 409 -10.86 -2.82 23.13
C GLN A 409 -9.36 -3.18 23.06
N ALA A 410 -8.48 -2.18 22.98
CA ALA A 410 -7.05 -2.38 22.99
C ALA A 410 -6.59 -3.01 24.31
N ALA A 411 -7.10 -2.56 25.45
CA ALA A 411 -6.80 -3.12 26.76
C ALA A 411 -7.19 -4.61 26.89
N ILE A 412 -8.39 -4.97 26.41
CA ILE A 412 -8.83 -6.37 26.35
C ILE A 412 -7.89 -7.20 25.47
N ALA A 413 -7.50 -6.67 24.30
CA ALA A 413 -6.58 -7.36 23.40
C ALA A 413 -5.19 -7.54 24.02
N ILE A 414 -4.68 -6.55 24.75
CA ILE A 414 -3.42 -6.63 25.49
C ILE A 414 -3.49 -7.77 26.51
N GLU A 415 -4.50 -7.79 27.37
CA GLU A 415 -4.61 -8.84 28.41
C GLU A 415 -4.75 -10.24 27.79
N ARG A 416 -5.59 -10.38 26.76
CA ARG A 416 -5.76 -11.65 26.03
C ARG A 416 -4.44 -12.14 25.43
N LEU A 417 -3.69 -11.27 24.75
CA LEU A 417 -2.45 -11.64 24.07
C LEU A 417 -1.29 -11.86 25.04
N ARG A 418 -1.30 -11.19 26.20
CA ARG A 418 -0.30 -11.36 27.27
C ARG A 418 -0.26 -12.78 27.82
N SER A 419 -1.40 -13.48 27.81
CA SER A 419 -1.45 -14.90 28.19
C SER A 419 -0.62 -15.83 27.29
N GLN A 420 -0.22 -15.38 26.10
CA GLN A 420 0.52 -16.15 25.10
C GLN A 420 2.04 -15.89 25.17
N GLY A 421 2.49 -14.92 25.97
CA GLY A 421 3.88 -14.54 26.13
C GLY A 421 4.09 -13.01 26.06
N PRO A 422 5.34 -12.54 25.89
CA PRO A 422 5.66 -11.12 25.83
C PRO A 422 4.90 -10.40 24.70
N VAL A 423 4.25 -9.28 25.03
CA VAL A 423 3.44 -8.48 24.10
C VAL A 423 4.09 -7.12 23.87
N LEU A 424 4.28 -6.74 22.61
CA LEU A 424 4.63 -5.37 22.26
C LEU A 424 3.37 -4.54 21.99
N VAL A 425 3.20 -3.44 22.72
CA VAL A 425 2.21 -2.40 22.40
C VAL A 425 2.94 -1.24 21.73
N CYS A 426 2.62 -0.98 20.46
CA CYS A 426 3.36 0.00 19.67
C CYS A 426 2.49 1.04 18.94
N CYS A 427 3.10 2.18 18.66
CA CYS A 427 2.63 3.16 17.68
C CYS A 427 3.85 3.68 16.89
N ALA A 428 3.75 4.76 16.11
CA ALA A 428 4.88 5.23 15.31
C ALA A 428 6.17 5.48 16.13
N LEU A 429 6.05 6.09 17.32
CA LEU A 429 7.19 6.44 18.20
C LEU A 429 7.21 5.68 19.55
N GLY A 430 6.05 5.20 20.00
CA GLY A 430 5.91 4.59 21.32
C GLY A 430 5.71 5.57 22.47
N TYR A 431 5.29 6.81 22.22
CA TYR A 431 5.23 7.85 23.26
C TYR A 431 3.83 8.34 23.67
N SER A 432 2.81 8.18 22.83
CA SER A 432 1.48 8.78 23.10
C SER A 432 0.35 7.77 22.94
N ARG A 433 0.06 7.34 21.70
CA ARG A 433 -1.06 6.43 21.38
C ARG A 433 -0.94 5.09 22.09
N SER A 434 0.18 4.40 21.90
CA SER A 434 0.45 3.11 22.55
C SER A 434 0.56 3.23 24.07
N ALA A 435 1.13 4.32 24.58
CA ALA A 435 1.17 4.58 26.02
C ALA A 435 -0.24 4.75 26.62
N SER A 436 -1.17 5.35 25.86
CA SER A 436 -2.57 5.48 26.29
C SER A 436 -3.25 4.11 26.36
N ALA A 437 -2.98 3.21 25.42
CA ALA A 437 -3.51 1.84 25.46
C ALA A 437 -2.96 1.02 26.63
N VAL A 438 -1.65 1.14 26.92
CA VAL A 438 -1.05 0.50 28.11
C VAL A 438 -1.63 1.09 29.39
N ALA A 439 -1.85 2.42 29.46
CA ALA A 439 -2.46 3.05 30.62
C ALA A 439 -3.91 2.56 30.85
N ALA A 440 -4.69 2.44 29.77
CA ALA A 440 -6.04 1.87 29.82
C ALA A 440 -6.02 0.43 30.34
N TRP A 441 -5.10 -0.39 29.84
CA TRP A 441 -4.91 -1.77 30.30
C TRP A 441 -4.55 -1.86 31.79
N LEU A 442 -3.62 -1.02 32.28
CA LEU A 442 -3.22 -0.99 33.68
C LEU A 442 -4.41 -0.67 34.61
N VAL A 443 -5.24 0.30 34.22
CA VAL A 443 -6.42 0.69 35.01
C VAL A 443 -7.51 -0.39 34.96
N LEU A 444 -7.87 -0.86 33.77
CA LEU A 444 -8.97 -1.83 33.60
C LEU A 444 -8.67 -3.20 34.21
N THR A 445 -7.40 -3.56 34.36
CA THR A 445 -6.99 -4.82 35.00
C THR A 445 -6.72 -4.69 36.49
N GLY A 446 -6.93 -3.51 37.08
CA GLY A 446 -6.73 -3.26 38.51
C GLY A 446 -5.27 -3.16 38.96
N ARG A 447 -4.31 -3.14 38.02
CA ARG A 447 -2.87 -2.95 38.31
C ARG A 447 -2.55 -1.53 38.75
N CYS A 448 -3.39 -0.58 38.35
CA CYS A 448 -3.35 0.80 38.79
C CYS A 448 -4.77 1.25 39.17
N THR A 449 -4.89 2.03 40.23
CA THR A 449 -6.17 2.56 40.72
C THR A 449 -6.71 3.69 39.85
N ASP A 450 -5.82 4.49 39.27
CA ASP A 450 -6.18 5.59 38.40
C ASP A 450 -5.19 5.80 37.24
N ALA A 451 -5.59 6.66 36.28
CA ALA A 451 -4.78 7.00 35.12
C ALA A 451 -3.46 7.69 35.48
N ARG A 452 -3.36 8.37 36.64
CA ARG A 452 -2.13 9.06 37.07
C ARG A 452 -1.09 8.04 37.54
N GLN A 453 -1.51 7.04 38.31
CA GLN A 453 -0.66 5.93 38.72
C GLN A 453 -0.16 5.16 37.51
N ALA A 454 -1.04 4.88 36.53
CA ALA A 454 -0.66 4.24 35.28
C ALA A 454 0.36 5.07 34.49
N GLU A 455 0.14 6.38 34.34
CA GLU A 455 1.10 7.29 33.68
C GLU A 455 2.47 7.29 34.41
N ALA A 456 2.47 7.34 35.74
CA ALA A 456 3.70 7.30 36.53
C ALA A 456 4.47 5.99 36.36
N LEU A 457 3.79 4.83 36.34
CA LEU A 457 4.42 3.53 36.10
C LEU A 457 5.03 3.47 34.69
N ILE A 458 4.28 3.87 33.67
CA ILE A 458 4.75 3.90 32.29
C ILE A 458 5.96 4.83 32.15
N ARG A 459 5.95 6.00 32.79
CA ARG A 459 7.08 6.95 32.74
C ARG A 459 8.34 6.43 33.42
N LYS A 460 8.22 5.55 34.42
CA LYS A 460 9.39 4.88 35.02
C LYS A 460 10.07 3.96 34.00
N ALA A 461 9.29 3.20 33.24
CA ALA A 461 9.81 2.33 32.19
C ALA A 461 10.30 3.11 30.96
N ARG A 462 9.55 4.13 30.53
CA ARG A 462 9.83 4.92 29.32
C ARG A 462 9.61 6.42 29.58
N PRO A 463 10.64 7.17 30.05
CA PRO A 463 10.50 8.57 30.47
C PRO A 463 9.98 9.53 29.39
N GLY A 464 10.23 9.23 28.11
CA GLY A 464 9.81 10.05 26.96
C GLY A 464 8.32 10.00 26.61
N VAL A 465 7.50 9.28 27.37
CA VAL A 465 6.04 9.21 27.16
C VAL A 465 5.38 10.57 27.42
N VAL A 466 4.40 10.92 26.58
CA VAL A 466 3.67 12.18 26.64
C VAL A 466 2.17 11.90 26.50
N LEU A 467 1.44 12.06 27.61
CA LEU A 467 -0.03 12.00 27.63
C LEU A 467 -0.60 13.40 27.86
N HIS A 468 -1.11 14.02 26.79
CA HIS A 468 -1.78 15.33 26.88
C HIS A 468 -3.16 15.23 27.56
N SER A 469 -3.76 16.38 27.89
CA SER A 469 -5.08 16.47 28.53
C SER A 469 -6.17 15.62 27.86
N ALA A 470 -6.23 15.63 26.52
CA ALA A 470 -7.19 14.81 25.77
C ALA A 470 -7.01 13.30 26.01
N HIS A 471 -5.77 12.81 26.14
CA HIS A 471 -5.51 11.40 26.45
C HIS A 471 -5.96 11.08 27.88
N ARG A 472 -5.68 11.97 28.84
CA ARG A 472 -6.11 11.79 30.24
C ARG A 472 -7.63 11.80 30.37
N GLN A 473 -8.32 12.66 29.62
CA GLN A 473 -9.78 12.70 29.59
C GLN A 473 -10.36 11.40 29.01
N ALA A 474 -9.79 10.87 27.92
CA ALA A 474 -10.21 9.59 27.37
C ALA A 474 -10.01 8.43 28.37
N LEU A 475 -8.91 8.45 29.13
CA LEU A 475 -8.64 7.47 30.18
C LEU A 475 -9.59 7.59 31.37
N GLN A 476 -9.97 8.81 31.78
CA GLN A 476 -10.93 9.03 32.86
C GLN A 476 -12.32 8.49 32.51
N GLN A 477 -12.72 8.57 31.24
CA GLN A 477 -14.00 8.04 30.76
C GLN A 477 -14.10 6.51 30.84
N LEU A 478 -12.97 5.79 30.93
CA LEU A 478 -12.96 4.33 31.08
C LEU A 478 -13.49 3.88 32.45
N GLY A 479 -13.22 4.67 33.50
CA GLY A 479 -13.68 4.36 34.87
C GLY A 479 -15.15 4.71 35.14
N THR A 480 -15.83 5.34 34.19
CA THR A 480 -17.23 5.78 34.30
C THR A 480 -18.21 4.94 33.48
N GLN A 481 -17.74 3.96 32.71
CA GLN A 481 -18.63 3.02 32.03
C GLN A 481 -18.97 1.85 32.98
N PRO A 482 -20.25 1.65 33.33
CA PRO A 482 -20.68 0.60 34.27
C PRO A 482 -20.52 -0.81 33.71
#